data_AF-A0A923SX72-F1
#
_entry.id   AF-A0A923SX72-F1
#
_cell.length_a   1.000
_cell.length_b   1.000
_cell.length_c   1.000
_cell.angle_alpha   90.00
_cell.angle_beta   90.00
_cell.angle_gamma   90.00
#
_symmetry.space_group_name_H-M   'P 1'
#
loop_
_entity.id
_entity.type
_entity.pdbx_description
1 polymer ?
#
loop_
_entity_poly.entity_id
_entity_poly.type
_entity_poly.pdbx_seq_one_letter_code
_entity_poly.pdbx_strand_id
1 'polypeptide(L)'
;MKVATPEVLLALRAPNAGWLAALICALDEAQRDPDFSAAQRDLVHRLLDAERLALPVVAAAHDRLARFEDSLRDTYEDLLEAEAAPAPVAAEPKRPKLTLCVANG
;
A
#
# COMPACT_ATOMS: atom_id res chain seq x y z
N MET A 1 1.01 24.93 -1.58
CA MET A 1 -0.38 25.20 -1.99
C MET A 1 -1.29 24.28 -1.19
N LYS A 2 -2.31 24.79 -0.49
CA LYS A 2 -3.24 23.93 0.25
C LYS A 2 -4.24 23.35 -0.75
N VAL A 3 -4.25 22.03 -0.93
CA VAL A 3 -5.23 21.37 -1.81
C VAL A 3 -6.62 21.70 -1.30
N ALA A 4 -7.49 22.16 -2.20
CA ALA A 4 -8.85 22.52 -1.88
C ALA A 4 -9.66 21.23 -1.61
N THR A 5 -9.67 20.81 -0.35
CA THR A 5 -10.21 19.52 0.10
C THR A 5 -11.68 19.30 -0.30
N PRO A 6 -12.59 20.30 -0.17
CA PRO A 6 -13.98 20.13 -0.59
C PRO A 6 -14.14 19.81 -2.09
N GLU A 7 -13.35 20.44 -2.94
CA GLU A 7 -13.40 20.30 -4.40
C GLU A 7 -12.92 18.92 -4.84
N VAL A 8 -11.85 18.41 -4.23
CA VAL A 8 -11.36 17.04 -4.49
C VAL A 8 -12.38 16.00 -4.04
N LEU A 9 -12.96 16.17 -2.85
CA LEU A 9 -14.00 15.27 -2.36
C LEU A 9 -15.26 15.30 -3.24
N LEU A 10 -15.63 16.46 -3.78
CA LEU A 10 -16.72 16.58 -4.72
C LEU A 10 -16.39 15.87 -6.06
N ALA A 11 -15.17 16.07 -6.59
CA ALA A 11 -14.73 15.43 -7.83
C ALA A 11 -14.72 13.90 -7.74
N LEU A 12 -14.31 13.35 -6.59
CA LEU A 12 -14.32 11.90 -6.33
C LEU A 12 -15.72 11.27 -6.32
N ARG A 13 -16.80 12.06 -6.22
CA ARG A 13 -18.17 11.54 -6.34
C ARG A 13 -18.58 11.23 -7.78
N ALA A 14 -17.82 11.70 -8.77
CA ALA A 14 -18.14 11.45 -10.16
C ALA A 14 -17.88 9.96 -10.51
N PRO A 15 -18.78 9.29 -11.25
CA PRO A 15 -18.65 7.86 -11.57
C PRO A 15 -17.43 7.54 -12.44
N ASN A 16 -16.85 8.53 -13.12
CA ASN A 16 -15.66 8.41 -13.94
C ASN A 16 -14.37 8.87 -13.22
N ALA A 17 -14.42 9.13 -11.91
CA ALA A 17 -13.27 9.61 -11.13
C ALA A 17 -12.23 8.51 -10.78
N GLY A 18 -12.30 7.32 -11.39
CA GLY A 18 -11.44 6.19 -11.06
C GLY A 18 -9.94 6.51 -11.16
N TRP A 19 -9.50 7.18 -12.23
CA TRP A 19 -8.10 7.59 -12.39
C TRP A 19 -7.65 8.63 -11.37
N LEU A 20 -8.53 9.57 -11.00
CA LEU A 20 -8.24 10.54 -9.95
C LEU A 20 -8.07 9.85 -8.60
N ALA A 21 -8.95 8.90 -8.27
CA ALA A 21 -8.85 8.12 -7.04
C ALA A 21 -7.54 7.32 -6.99
N ALA A 22 -7.20 6.62 -8.08
CA ALA A 22 -5.96 5.85 -8.17
C ALA A 22 -4.70 6.73 -7.98
N LEU A 23 -4.65 7.90 -8.62
CA LEU A 23 -3.53 8.84 -8.48
C LEU A 23 -3.41 9.40 -7.06
N ILE A 24 -4.53 9.70 -6.39
CA ILE A 24 -4.51 10.17 -4.99
C ILE A 24 -3.95 9.08 -4.07
N CYS A 25 -4.41 7.84 -4.22
CA CYS A 25 -3.90 6.71 -3.43
C CYS A 25 -2.40 6.49 -3.66
N ALA A 26 -1.95 6.42 -4.92
CA ALA A 26 -0.53 6.24 -5.24
C ALA A 26 0.35 7.39 -4.70
N LEU A 27 -0.15 8.63 -4.76
CA LEU A 27 0.59 9.78 -4.23
C LEU A 27 0.66 9.78 -2.70
N ASP A 28 -0.44 9.39 -2.03
CA ASP A 28 -0.49 9.23 -0.57
C ASP A 28 0.48 8.15 -0.08
N GLU A 29 0.57 7.03 -0.79
CA GLU A 29 1.56 5.98 -0.53
C GLU A 29 2.99 6.47 -0.76
N ALA A 30 3.28 7.09 -1.91
CA ALA A 30 4.60 7.62 -2.21
C ALA A 30 5.05 8.67 -1.17
N GLN A 31 4.15 9.50 -0.64
CA GLN A 31 4.51 10.47 0.40
C GLN A 31 4.90 9.85 1.75
N ARG A 32 4.52 8.59 2.00
CA ARG A 32 4.94 7.83 3.19
C ARG A 32 6.28 7.13 3.00
N ASP A 33 6.74 6.98 1.76
CA ASP A 33 8.03 6.37 1.44
C ASP A 33 9.18 7.36 1.75
N PRO A 34 10.12 7.03 2.67
CA PRO A 34 11.26 7.88 2.97
C PRO A 34 12.18 8.12 1.77
N ASP A 35 12.18 7.23 0.77
CA ASP A 35 13.00 7.35 -0.43
C ASP A 35 12.35 8.25 -1.51
N PHE A 36 11.08 8.65 -1.31
CA PHE A 36 10.38 9.56 -2.21
C PHE A 36 10.80 11.02 -2.00
N SER A 37 11.93 11.35 -2.63
CA SER A 37 12.64 12.63 -2.45
C SER A 37 11.91 13.87 -2.97
N ALA A 38 12.34 15.04 -2.52
CA ALA A 38 11.85 16.32 -3.04
C ALA A 38 12.04 16.46 -4.56
N ALA A 39 13.16 15.97 -5.10
CA ALA A 39 13.45 16.02 -6.53
C ALA A 39 12.44 15.18 -7.36
N GLN A 40 12.01 14.04 -6.84
CA GLN A 40 10.99 13.20 -7.49
C GLN A 40 9.60 13.87 -7.43
N ARG A 41 9.25 14.52 -6.31
CA ARG A 41 8.03 15.32 -6.21
C ARG A 41 8.01 16.46 -7.24
N ASP A 42 9.12 17.16 -7.41
CA ASP A 42 9.24 18.22 -8.42
C ASP A 42 9.12 17.68 -9.85
N LEU A 43 9.63 16.47 -10.12
CA LEU A 43 9.41 15.80 -11.39
C LEU A 43 7.93 15.49 -11.63
N VAL A 44 7.23 14.96 -10.62
CA VAL A 44 5.78 14.67 -10.71
C VAL A 44 4.99 15.94 -11.03
N HIS A 45 5.28 17.06 -10.37
CA HIS A 45 4.64 18.34 -10.70
C HIS A 45 4.83 18.74 -12.17
N ARG A 46 6.06 18.67 -12.67
CA ARG A 46 6.35 18.96 -14.10
C ARG A 46 5.65 18.01 -15.06
N LEU A 47 5.49 16.73 -14.68
CA LEU A 47 4.79 15.74 -15.49
C LEU A 47 3.28 15.99 -15.53
N LEU A 48 2.69 16.50 -14.44
CA LEU A 48 1.26 16.87 -14.39
C LEU A 48 0.95 18.14 -15.20
N ASP A 49 1.92 19.06 -15.30
CA ASP A 49 1.80 20.26 -16.13
C ASP A 49 2.05 19.98 -17.62
N ALA A 50 2.62 18.81 -17.97
CA ALA A 50 2.89 18.43 -19.35
C ALA A 50 1.61 17.93 -20.04
N GLU A 51 1.30 18.47 -21.22
CA GLU A 51 0.14 18.01 -22.01
C GLU A 51 0.24 16.54 -22.42
N ARG A 52 1.47 16.05 -22.64
CA ARG A 52 1.75 14.66 -23.03
C ARG A 52 3.08 14.19 -22.47
N LEU A 53 3.11 12.94 -22.01
CA LEU A 53 4.34 12.28 -21.59
C LEU A 53 5.13 11.79 -22.81
N ALA A 54 6.45 12.03 -22.79
CA ALA A 54 7.34 11.53 -23.83
C ALA A 54 7.42 10.01 -23.78
N LEU A 55 7.29 9.34 -24.94
CA LEU A 55 7.31 7.88 -25.04
C LEU A 55 8.51 7.20 -24.33
N PRO A 56 9.75 7.72 -24.40
CA PRO A 56 10.86 7.12 -23.69
C PRO A 56 10.68 7.13 -22.17
N VAL A 57 10.03 8.15 -21.62
CA VAL A 57 9.73 8.26 -20.19
C VAL A 57 8.69 7.21 -19.80
N VAL A 58 7.64 7.04 -20.61
CA VAL A 58 6.61 6.02 -20.39
C VAL A 58 7.21 4.61 -20.44
N ALA A 59 8.05 4.34 -21.44
CA ALA A 59 8.73 3.05 -21.57
C ALA A 59 9.63 2.76 -20.36
N ALA A 60 10.44 3.72 -19.93
CA ALA A 60 11.29 3.58 -18.74
C ALA A 60 10.47 3.37 -17.46
N ALA A 61 9.33 4.03 -17.32
CA ALA A 61 8.43 3.86 -16.19
C ALA A 61 7.82 2.45 -16.15
N HIS A 62 7.35 1.93 -17.30
CA HIS A 62 6.85 0.55 -17.40
C HIS A 62 7.92 -0.47 -17.02
N ASP A 63 9.13 -0.30 -17.55
CA ASP A 63 10.28 -1.16 -17.26
C ASP A 63 10.63 -1.18 -15.77
N ARG A 64 10.58 -0.01 -15.12
CA ARG A 64 10.88 0.11 -13.69
C ARG A 64 9.78 -0.48 -12.82
N LEU A 65 8.53 -0.31 -13.22
CA LEU A 65 7.36 -0.86 -12.53
C LEU A 65 7.36 -2.39 -12.58
N ALA A 66 7.63 -2.99 -13.75
CA ALA A 66 7.74 -4.44 -13.88
C ALA A 66 8.79 -5.04 -12.92
N ARG A 67 9.99 -4.42 -12.86
CA ARG A 67 11.04 -4.85 -11.91
C ARG A 67 10.65 -4.67 -10.45
N PHE A 68 9.82 -3.68 -10.15
CA PHE A 68 9.32 -3.46 -8.80
C PHE A 68 8.28 -4.53 -8.42
N GLU A 69 7.37 -4.87 -9.32
CA GLU A 69 6.41 -5.96 -9.13
C GLU A 69 7.11 -7.31 -8.91
N ASP A 70 8.18 -7.59 -9.65
CA ASP A 70 9.01 -8.77 -9.44
C ASP A 70 9.64 -8.77 -8.03
N SER A 71 10.25 -7.65 -7.62
CA SER A 71 10.83 -7.51 -6.28
C SER A 71 9.81 -7.65 -5.15
N LEU A 72 8.58 -7.18 -5.35
CA LEU A 72 7.50 -7.36 -4.38
C LEU A 72 7.10 -8.83 -4.28
N ARG A 73 6.99 -9.53 -5.42
CA ARG A 73 6.69 -10.96 -5.44
C ARG A 73 7.71 -11.75 -4.65
N ASP A 74 9.00 -11.53 -4.93
CA ASP A 74 10.09 -12.20 -4.21
C ASP A 74 9.98 -11.95 -2.69
N THR A 75 9.71 -10.71 -2.29
CA THR A 75 9.52 -10.34 -0.87
C THR A 75 8.32 -11.07 -0.24
N TYR A 76 7.21 -11.20 -0.96
CA TYR A 76 6.03 -11.92 -0.46
C TYR A 76 6.27 -13.43 -0.36
N GLU A 77 6.98 -14.01 -1.32
CA GLU A 77 7.36 -15.43 -1.29
C GLU A 77 8.25 -15.73 -0.08
N ASP A 78 9.27 -14.89 0.16
CA ASP A 78 10.14 -15.00 1.34
C ASP A 78 9.36 -14.92 2.66
N LEU A 79 8.39 -14.01 2.76
CA LEU A 79 7.53 -13.87 3.94
C LEU A 79 6.64 -15.10 4.16
N LEU A 80 6.04 -15.65 3.10
CA LEU A 80 5.22 -16.85 3.18
C LEU A 80 6.03 -18.08 3.60
N GLU A 81 7.26 -18.21 3.12
CA GLU A 81 8.16 -19.28 3.52
C GLU A 81 8.58 -19.16 5.00
N ALA A 82 8.82 -17.93 5.47
CA ALA A 82 9.12 -17.66 6.88
C ALA A 82 7.94 -17.99 7.82
N GLU A 83 6.69 -17.74 7.40
CA GLU A 83 5.48 -18.11 8.17
C GLU A 83 5.18 -19.62 8.13
N ALA A 84 5.56 -20.31 7.05
CA ALA A 84 5.38 -21.75 6.92
C ALA A 84 6.38 -22.57 7.77
N ALA A 85 7.40 -21.93 8.33
CA ALA A 85 8.33 -22.59 9.26
C ALA A 85 7.56 -23.07 10.51
N PRO A 86 7.65 -24.37 10.87
CA PRO A 86 6.87 -24.91 11.99
C PRO A 86 7.25 -24.19 13.28
N ALA A 87 6.26 -23.61 13.95
CA ALA A 87 6.44 -23.04 15.28
C ALA A 87 7.05 -24.09 16.22
N PRO A 88 8.01 -23.73 17.09
CA PRO A 88 8.48 -24.64 18.13
C PRO A 88 7.27 -25.07 18.95
N VAL A 89 7.08 -26.39 19.08
CA VAL A 89 5.92 -26.99 19.76
C VAL A 89 5.93 -26.53 21.22
N ALA A 90 5.17 -25.48 21.53
CA ALA A 90 4.97 -25.05 22.90
C ALA A 90 4.16 -26.14 23.61
N ALA A 91 4.69 -26.65 24.73
CA ALA A 91 4.01 -27.63 25.55
C ALA A 91 2.58 -27.14 25.87
N GLU A 92 1.57 -27.96 25.58
CA GLU A 92 0.16 -27.62 25.77
C GLU A 92 -0.08 -27.08 27.19
N PRO A 93 -0.59 -25.85 27.34
CA PRO A 93 -0.94 -25.35 28.66
C PRO A 93 -2.09 -26.19 29.21
N LYS A 94 -1.81 -26.89 30.32
CA LYS A 94 -2.75 -27.78 31.00
C LYS A 94 -4.04 -27.01 31.34
N ARG A 95 -5.11 -27.29 30.60
CA ARG A 95 -6.39 -26.58 30.71
C ARG A 95 -6.90 -26.61 32.17
N PRO A 96 -7.10 -25.46 32.83
CA PRO A 96 -7.62 -25.45 34.19
C PRO A 96 -9.05 -26.00 34.19
N LYS A 97 -9.31 -26.97 35.06
CA LYS A 97 -10.66 -27.53 35.26
C LYS A 97 -11.49 -26.51 36.02
N LEU A 98 -12.45 -25.89 35.34
CA LEU A 98 -13.48 -25.06 35.97
C LEU A 98 -14.55 -25.98 36.57
N THR A 99 -14.77 -25.87 37.88
CA THR A 99 -15.85 -26.57 38.59
C THR A 99 -16.97 -25.55 38.86
N LEU A 100 -18.18 -25.86 38.40
CA LEU A 100 -19.37 -25.05 38.68
C LEU A 100 -19.82 -25.28 40.13
N CYS A 101 -19.73 -24.24 40.95
CA CYS A 101 -20.35 -24.21 42.28
C CYS A 101 -21.83 -23.86 42.12
N VAL A 102 -22.71 -24.86 42.15
CA VAL A 102 -24.15 -24.63 42.26
C VAL A 102 -24.47 -24.33 43.72
N ALA A 103 -24.83 -23.08 44.02
CA ALA A 103 -25.35 -22.71 45.33
C ALA A 103 -26.83 -23.12 45.40
N ASN A 104 -27.14 -24.06 46.30
CA ASN A 104 -28.50 -24.38 46.69
C ASN A 104 -28.74 -23.84 48.10
N GLY A 105 -29.78 -23.00 48.25
CA GLY A 105 -30.35 -22.60 49.56
C GLY A 105 -30.11 -21.15 49.93
#